data_AF-A0AAJ0CNR1-F1
#
_entry.id   AF-A0AAJ0CNR1-F1
#
_cell.length_a   1.000
_cell.length_b   1.000
_cell.length_c   1.000
_cell.angle_alpha   90.00
_cell.angle_beta   90.00
_cell.angle_gamma   90.00
#
_symmetry.space_group_name_H-M   'P 1'
#
loop_
_entity.id
_entity.type
_entity.pdbx_description
1 polymer ?
#
loop_
_entity_poly.entity_id
_entity_poly.type
_entity_poly.pdbx_seq_one_letter_code
_entity_poly.pdbx_strand_id
1 'polypeptide(L)'
;MYRALPGLRTTPYLQRRPSYLIKNITIPVPKVLAYRVDDEITTDPLSTFIIINYLDGTTLSTAQMERFTTQEKEALYTSLADIYIQLRRQEFPCIGRLEQDASNGFHVGQKTVSIDMNMQQLEGLDPFAIQATYHDEHGYLRSANSYVNMLLDVGYSAFFKSRNAVQVGMGRDAVYHQHLFYRHAKQWIDAELDSGPFVLVHGDLHPSNLMVDEKKRIVGVLDWEWSRVVPVQFFVPPLWLTGRSTVALAGHNTWQLFLSRALNGFLSILESREMDVFSNQMLSRE
;
A
#
# COMPACT_ATOMS: atom_id res chain seq x y z
N MET A 1 -3.47 5.88 14.33
CA MET A 1 -3.48 4.40 14.27
C MET A 1 -4.93 3.99 14.02
N TYR A 2 -5.23 3.52 12.81
CA TYR A 2 -6.57 3.05 12.46
C TYR A 2 -6.83 1.75 13.23
N ARG A 3 -7.93 1.66 13.98
CA ARG A 3 -8.20 0.46 14.79
C ARG A 3 -8.59 -0.68 13.85
N ALA A 4 -7.76 -1.71 13.72
CA ALA A 4 -8.13 -2.96 13.05
C ALA A 4 -9.25 -3.67 13.83
N LEU A 5 -10.19 -4.30 13.13
CA LEU A 5 -11.26 -5.08 13.78
C LEU A 5 -10.71 -6.33 14.50
N PRO A 6 -11.33 -6.74 15.63
CA PRO A 6 -11.04 -8.03 16.25
C PRO A 6 -11.27 -9.17 15.24
N GLY A 7 -10.23 -9.98 15.00
CA GLY A 7 -10.28 -11.12 14.05
C GLY A 7 -9.72 -10.82 12.65
N LEU A 8 -9.59 -9.55 12.24
CA LEU A 8 -8.78 -9.19 11.08
C LEU A 8 -7.32 -9.15 11.52
N ARG A 9 -6.61 -10.27 11.34
CA ARG A 9 -5.16 -10.31 11.58
C ARG A 9 -4.46 -9.39 10.57
N THR A 10 -4.24 -8.13 10.92
CA THR A 10 -3.27 -7.20 10.31
C THR A 10 -1.97 -7.33 11.06
N THR A 11 -1.42 -8.54 11.08
CA THR A 11 -0.22 -8.82 11.85
C THR A 11 0.98 -8.34 11.05
N PRO A 12 1.84 -7.46 11.62
CA PRO A 12 2.95 -6.84 10.89
C PRO A 12 4.11 -7.83 10.78
N TYR A 13 3.90 -8.91 10.02
CA TYR A 13 4.82 -10.02 9.85
C TYR A 13 6.20 -9.57 9.34
N LEU A 14 6.23 -8.52 8.53
CA LEU A 14 7.47 -7.91 8.03
C LEU A 14 8.27 -7.18 9.12
N GLN A 15 7.64 -6.74 10.22
CA GLN A 15 8.33 -6.17 11.38
C GLN A 15 8.80 -7.27 12.36
N ARG A 16 8.10 -8.42 12.43
CA ARG A 16 8.32 -9.50 13.42
C ARG A 16 9.70 -10.16 13.36
N ARG A 17 10.35 -10.13 12.19
CA ARG A 17 11.79 -10.32 11.90
C ARG A 17 11.91 -10.49 10.37
N PRO A 18 12.96 -9.97 9.72
CA PRO A 18 13.22 -10.27 8.32
C PRO A 18 13.74 -11.72 8.19
N SER A 19 12.87 -12.72 8.26
CA SER A 19 13.27 -14.11 8.01
C SER A 19 12.51 -14.72 6.84
N TYR A 20 13.31 -15.07 5.83
CA TYR A 20 12.99 -15.81 4.61
C TYR A 20 12.42 -15.07 3.40
N LEU A 21 11.30 -14.33 3.46
CA LEU A 21 10.87 -13.50 2.30
C LEU A 21 11.79 -12.29 2.07
N ILE A 22 12.52 -11.88 3.10
CA ILE A 22 13.38 -10.69 3.14
C ILE A 22 14.86 -11.12 3.22
N LYS A 23 15.26 -12.24 2.60
CA LYS A 23 16.70 -12.60 2.56
C LYS A 23 17.51 -11.68 1.66
N ASN A 24 16.86 -11.00 0.70
CA ASN A 24 17.50 -10.15 -0.32
C ASN A 24 17.02 -8.69 -0.30
N ILE A 25 16.31 -8.26 0.75
CA ILE A 25 15.74 -6.91 0.83
C ILE A 25 16.50 -6.15 1.94
N THR A 26 17.10 -5.03 1.58
CA THR A 26 17.82 -4.08 2.43
C THR A 26 16.96 -2.88 2.84
N ILE A 27 15.66 -2.90 2.55
CA ILE A 27 14.69 -1.90 3.04
C ILE A 27 14.86 -1.73 4.56
N PRO A 28 15.03 -0.49 5.05
CA PRO A 28 15.31 -0.25 6.47
C PRO A 28 14.03 -0.42 7.30
N VAL A 29 13.71 -1.66 7.68
CA VAL A 29 12.59 -1.97 8.58
C VAL A 29 13.10 -2.01 10.03
N PRO A 30 12.47 -1.30 11.00
CA PRO A 30 12.84 -1.40 12.39
C PRO A 30 12.74 -2.84 12.90
N LYS A 31 13.74 -3.27 13.65
CA LYS A 31 13.78 -4.55 14.33
C LYS A 31 12.80 -4.54 15.50
N VAL A 32 11.84 -5.47 15.49
CA VAL A 32 11.01 -5.76 16.67
C VAL A 32 11.87 -6.41 17.76
N LEU A 33 11.86 -5.78 18.93
CA LEU A 33 12.54 -6.22 20.15
C LEU A 33 11.62 -7.08 21.02
N ALA A 34 10.35 -6.69 21.14
CA ALA A 34 9.32 -7.43 21.85
C ALA A 34 7.94 -7.08 21.29
N TYR A 35 6.96 -7.97 21.44
CA TYR A 35 5.58 -7.68 21.11
C TYR A 35 4.64 -8.55 21.92
N ARG A 36 3.39 -8.12 22.03
CA ARG A 36 2.26 -8.93 22.48
C ARG A 36 1.08 -8.68 21.57
N VAL A 37 0.39 -9.76 21.22
CA VAL A 37 -0.88 -9.74 20.50
C VAL A 37 -1.78 -10.68 21.29
N ASP A 38 -2.65 -10.13 22.12
CA ASP A 38 -3.69 -10.93 22.77
C ASP A 38 -4.85 -11.15 21.79
N ASP A 39 -5.29 -12.41 21.71
CA ASP A 39 -6.44 -12.83 20.88
C ASP A 39 -7.79 -12.57 21.59
N GLU A 40 -7.78 -12.26 22.89
CA GLU A 40 -8.97 -11.97 23.68
C GLU A 40 -9.25 -10.47 23.77
N ILE A 41 -10.53 -10.08 23.72
CA ILE A 41 -10.96 -8.69 23.97
C ILE A 41 -10.73 -8.42 25.46
N THR A 42 -9.57 -7.90 25.80
CA THR A 42 -9.26 -7.45 27.16
C THR A 42 -9.59 -5.96 27.30
N THR A 43 -9.91 -5.53 28.51
CA THR A 43 -10.02 -4.10 28.86
C THR A 43 -8.67 -3.47 29.20
N ASP A 44 -7.57 -4.23 29.16
CA ASP A 44 -6.23 -3.74 29.46
C ASP A 44 -5.67 -2.96 28.26
N PRO A 45 -5.34 -1.66 28.41
CA PRO A 45 -4.73 -0.86 27.33
C PRO A 45 -3.35 -1.38 26.90
N LEU A 46 -2.72 -2.29 27.64
CA LEU A 46 -1.43 -2.93 27.31
C LEU A 46 -1.55 -4.36 26.77
N SER A 47 -2.74 -4.82 26.40
CA SER A 47 -2.94 -6.17 25.87
C SER A 47 -2.31 -6.39 24.48
N THR A 48 -2.05 -5.32 23.75
CA THR A 48 -1.37 -5.36 22.45
C THR A 48 -0.30 -4.30 22.38
N PHE A 49 0.95 -4.71 22.12
CA PHE A 49 2.06 -3.78 21.97
C PHE A 49 3.14 -4.32 21.02
N ILE A 50 3.93 -3.40 20.47
CA ILE A 50 5.16 -3.70 19.76
C ILE A 50 6.23 -2.74 20.27
N ILE A 51 7.38 -3.29 20.64
CA ILE A 51 8.59 -2.56 20.99
C ILE A 51 9.57 -2.80 19.85
N ILE A 52 10.00 -1.73 19.20
CA ILE A 52 11.00 -1.74 18.13
C ILE A 52 12.29 -1.06 18.59
N ASN A 53 13.39 -1.32 17.91
CA ASN A 53 14.61 -0.56 18.16
C ASN A 53 14.40 0.92 17.81
N TYR A 54 15.03 1.79 18.61
CA TYR A 54 15.10 3.19 18.28
C TYR A 54 15.86 3.38 16.95
N LEU A 55 15.32 4.23 16.10
CA LEU A 55 15.96 4.67 14.86
C LEU A 55 16.37 6.13 15.03
N ASP A 56 17.65 6.41 14.80
CA ASP A 56 18.18 7.77 14.85
C ASP A 56 17.76 8.54 13.58
N GLY A 57 16.84 9.49 13.73
CA GLY A 57 16.25 10.23 12.62
C GLY A 57 14.96 10.95 13.00
N THR A 58 14.33 11.59 12.01
CA THR A 58 13.08 12.32 12.18
C THR A 58 12.01 11.79 11.23
N THR A 59 10.74 11.79 11.65
CA THR A 59 9.62 11.43 10.77
C THR A 59 9.51 12.45 9.64
N LEU A 60 9.39 11.97 8.40
CA LEU A 60 9.18 12.82 7.23
C LEU A 60 7.81 13.49 7.30
N SER A 61 7.76 14.80 7.04
CA SER A 61 6.50 15.53 6.92
C SER A 61 6.40 16.25 5.58
N THR A 62 5.18 16.33 5.05
CA THR A 62 4.91 17.02 3.78
C THR A 62 5.30 18.50 3.84
N ALA A 63 5.08 19.15 4.99
CA ALA A 63 5.49 20.54 5.22
C ALA A 63 7.02 20.75 5.16
N GLN A 64 7.81 19.77 5.59
CA GLN A 64 9.28 19.83 5.44
C GLN A 64 9.70 19.63 3.98
N MET A 65 9.05 18.72 3.25
CA MET A 65 9.39 18.41 1.85
C MET A 65 9.29 19.63 0.93
N GLU A 66 8.38 20.57 1.21
CA GLU A 66 8.27 21.83 0.46
C GLU A 66 9.54 22.68 0.55
N ARG A 67 10.28 22.56 1.65
CA ARG A 67 11.49 23.34 1.95
C ARG A 67 12.78 22.64 1.58
N PHE A 68 12.72 21.39 1.13
CA PHE A 68 13.92 20.63 0.77
C PHE A 68 14.64 21.28 -0.41
N THR A 69 15.96 21.37 -0.27
CA THR A 69 16.87 21.68 -1.36
C THR A 69 16.81 20.60 -2.45
N THR A 70 17.34 20.90 -3.63
CA THR A 70 17.43 19.91 -4.72
C THR A 70 18.18 18.65 -4.29
N GLN A 71 19.28 18.81 -3.56
CA GLN A 71 20.11 17.69 -3.09
C GLN A 71 19.38 16.82 -2.05
N GLU A 72 18.63 17.43 -1.14
CA GLU A 72 17.82 16.69 -0.16
C GLU A 72 16.67 15.92 -0.82
N LYS A 73 16.03 16.51 -1.84
CA LYS A 73 15.00 15.81 -2.63
C LYS A 73 15.57 14.63 -3.38
N GLU A 74 16.74 14.79 -3.99
CA GLU A 74 17.45 13.72 -4.69
C GLU A 74 17.84 12.58 -3.73
N ALA A 75 18.33 12.90 -2.53
CA ALA A 75 18.66 11.90 -1.51
C ALA A 75 17.42 11.12 -1.02
N LEU A 76 16.30 11.81 -0.82
CA LEU A 76 15.02 11.17 -0.48
C LEU A 76 14.55 10.26 -1.63
N TYR A 77 14.54 10.77 -2.86
CA TYR A 77 14.07 10.03 -4.03
C TYR A 77 14.95 8.81 -4.31
N THR A 78 16.25 8.92 -4.11
CA THR A 78 17.19 7.79 -4.22
C THR A 78 16.84 6.68 -3.22
N SER A 79 16.63 7.04 -1.94
CA SER A 79 16.27 6.06 -0.92
C SER A 79 14.90 5.42 -1.20
N LEU A 80 13.96 6.21 -1.72
CA LEU A 80 12.62 5.75 -2.07
C LEU A 80 12.65 4.84 -3.30
N ALA A 81 13.45 5.16 -4.31
CA ALA A 81 13.67 4.32 -5.48
C ALA A 81 14.25 2.97 -5.08
N ASP A 82 15.26 2.95 -4.21
CA ASP A 82 15.85 1.71 -3.70
C ASP A 82 14.81 0.83 -3.00
N ILE A 83 13.85 1.42 -2.27
CA ILE A 83 12.73 0.69 -1.64
C ILE A 83 11.77 0.13 -2.69
N TYR A 84 11.33 0.94 -3.65
CA TYR A 84 10.38 0.54 -4.68
C TYR A 84 10.93 -0.56 -5.59
N ILE A 85 12.20 -0.44 -6.02
CA ILE A 85 12.92 -1.43 -6.83
C ILE A 85 12.93 -2.80 -6.14
N GLN A 86 13.14 -2.82 -4.82
CA GLN A 86 13.16 -4.05 -4.03
C GLN A 86 11.77 -4.66 -3.83
N LEU A 87 10.77 -3.83 -3.50
CA LEU A 87 9.38 -4.28 -3.34
C LEU A 87 8.83 -4.87 -4.64
N ARG A 88 9.06 -4.21 -5.78
CA ARG A 88 8.60 -4.66 -7.09
C ARG A 88 9.10 -6.07 -7.43
N ARG A 89 10.33 -6.40 -7.04
CA ARG A 89 10.96 -7.70 -7.31
C ARG A 89 10.46 -8.83 -6.41
N GLN A 90 9.59 -8.54 -5.45
CA GLN A 90 8.93 -9.56 -4.63
C GLN A 90 7.65 -10.02 -5.32
N GLU A 91 7.76 -11.08 -6.12
CA GLU A 91 6.63 -11.68 -6.84
C GLU A 91 6.08 -12.90 -6.11
N PHE A 92 4.75 -13.04 -6.16
CA PHE A 92 4.00 -14.05 -5.43
C PHE A 92 2.98 -14.75 -6.34
N PRO A 93 2.56 -15.98 -6.00
CA PRO A 93 1.65 -16.75 -6.85
C PRO A 93 0.17 -16.35 -6.73
N CYS A 94 -0.20 -15.55 -5.73
CA CYS A 94 -1.58 -15.10 -5.49
C CYS A 94 -1.63 -13.76 -4.75
N ILE A 95 -2.82 -13.16 -4.74
CA ILE A 95 -3.17 -11.94 -4.03
C ILE A 95 -3.65 -12.31 -2.62
N GLY A 96 -3.22 -11.54 -1.62
CA GLY A 96 -3.60 -11.78 -0.23
C GLY A 96 -2.70 -11.07 0.76
N ARG A 97 -2.89 -11.34 2.05
CA ARG A 97 -1.97 -10.89 3.10
C ARG A 97 -0.76 -11.83 3.20
N LEU A 98 0.36 -11.34 3.73
CA LEU A 98 1.45 -12.22 4.11
C LEU A 98 1.12 -12.93 5.42
N GLU A 99 1.43 -14.21 5.51
CA GLU A 99 1.33 -15.02 6.72
C GLU A 99 2.65 -15.73 6.99
N GLN A 100 3.04 -15.81 8.26
CA GLN A 100 4.22 -16.54 8.68
C GLN A 100 3.89 -18.02 8.84
N ASP A 101 4.71 -18.88 8.25
CA ASP A 101 4.60 -20.32 8.43
C ASP A 101 5.28 -20.80 9.74
N ALA A 102 5.04 -22.06 10.12
CA ALA A 102 5.61 -22.66 11.31
C ALA A 102 7.15 -22.82 11.27
N SER A 103 7.75 -22.73 10.08
CA SER A 103 9.19 -22.79 9.84
C SER A 103 9.87 -21.41 9.75
N ASN A 104 9.16 -20.33 10.12
CA ASN A 104 9.60 -18.93 9.97
C ASN A 104 9.84 -18.48 8.53
N GLY A 105 9.34 -19.21 7.54
CA GLY A 105 9.09 -18.69 6.21
C GLY A 105 7.80 -17.89 6.18
N PHE A 106 7.48 -17.33 5.01
CA PHE A 106 6.24 -16.61 4.80
C PHE A 106 5.62 -17.05 3.48
N HIS A 107 4.30 -17.06 3.46
CA HIS A 107 3.51 -17.35 2.28
C HIS A 107 2.37 -16.34 2.18
N VAL A 108 1.71 -16.30 1.03
CA VAL A 108 0.48 -15.50 0.88
C VAL A 108 -0.66 -16.28 1.51
N GLY A 109 -1.27 -15.70 2.55
CA GLY A 109 -2.47 -16.20 3.18
C GLY A 109 -3.73 -15.85 2.41
N GLN A 110 -4.85 -16.41 2.86
CA GLN A 110 -6.16 -16.13 2.28
C GLN A 110 -6.61 -14.70 2.60
N LYS A 111 -7.35 -14.11 1.65
CA LYS A 111 -7.99 -12.80 1.77
C LYS A 111 -7.01 -11.63 1.92
N THR A 112 -7.37 -10.50 1.33
CA THR A 112 -6.61 -9.26 1.47
C THR A 112 -7.26 -8.34 2.51
N VAL A 113 -6.47 -7.48 3.15
CA VAL A 113 -6.99 -6.47 4.08
C VAL A 113 -6.31 -5.14 3.77
N SER A 114 -7.10 -4.08 3.63
CA SER A 114 -6.63 -2.70 3.48
C SER A 114 -7.28 -1.80 4.53
N ILE A 115 -6.70 -0.61 4.73
CA ILE A 115 -7.27 0.42 5.61
C ILE A 115 -8.73 0.71 5.21
N ASP A 116 -8.99 0.91 3.92
CA ASP A 116 -10.33 1.19 3.39
C ASP A 116 -11.33 0.07 3.67
N MET A 117 -10.95 -1.19 3.44
CA MET A 117 -11.82 -2.33 3.76
C MET A 117 -12.09 -2.43 5.26
N ASN A 118 -11.10 -2.17 6.11
CA ASN A 118 -11.30 -2.17 7.56
C ASN A 118 -12.24 -1.04 8.00
N MET A 119 -12.08 0.18 7.48
CA MET A 119 -12.97 1.31 7.75
C MET A 119 -14.41 0.99 7.31
N GLN A 120 -14.59 0.48 6.09
CA GLN A 120 -15.91 0.12 5.58
C GLN A 120 -16.57 -0.99 6.41
N GLN A 121 -15.82 -1.97 6.92
CA GLN A 121 -16.39 -3.00 7.78
C GLN A 121 -16.81 -2.45 9.15
N LEU A 122 -16.04 -1.52 9.73
CA LEU A 122 -16.41 -0.81 10.96
C LEU A 122 -17.69 0.01 10.79
N GLU A 123 -17.92 0.54 9.60
CA GLU A 123 -19.15 1.26 9.23
C GLU A 123 -20.34 0.34 8.91
N GLY A 124 -20.15 -0.98 8.90
CA GLY A 124 -21.20 -1.95 8.58
C GLY A 124 -21.52 -2.05 7.09
N LEU A 125 -20.55 -1.77 6.21
CA LEU A 125 -20.70 -1.84 4.75
C LEU A 125 -20.37 -3.25 4.19
N ASP A 126 -19.83 -4.14 5.02
CA ASP A 126 -19.54 -5.56 4.76
C ASP A 126 -18.62 -5.87 3.55
N PRO A 127 -17.47 -5.19 3.38
CA PRO A 127 -16.56 -5.44 2.27
C PRO A 127 -16.01 -6.87 2.25
N PHE A 128 -15.89 -7.54 3.41
CA PHE A 128 -15.36 -8.91 3.50
C PHE A 128 -16.36 -9.97 3.01
N ALA A 129 -17.67 -9.69 3.06
CA ALA A 129 -18.67 -10.58 2.47
C ALA A 129 -18.55 -10.58 0.94
N ILE A 130 -18.34 -9.40 0.34
CA ILE A 130 -18.10 -9.26 -1.10
C ILE A 130 -16.77 -9.91 -1.47
N GLN A 131 -15.70 -9.65 -0.71
CA GLN A 131 -14.41 -10.28 -0.96
C GLN A 131 -14.52 -11.81 -1.03
N ALA A 132 -15.29 -12.44 -0.13
CA ALA A 132 -15.44 -13.88 -0.09
C ALA A 132 -16.05 -14.48 -1.38
N THR A 133 -16.82 -13.72 -2.16
CA THR A 133 -17.41 -14.22 -3.42
C THR A 133 -16.41 -14.26 -4.57
N TYR A 134 -15.25 -13.63 -4.43
CA TYR A 134 -14.21 -13.53 -5.45
C TYR A 134 -13.06 -14.52 -5.26
N HIS A 135 -12.99 -15.20 -4.11
CA HIS A 135 -11.93 -16.16 -3.83
C HIS A 135 -12.36 -17.56 -4.28
N ASP A 136 -11.38 -18.39 -4.67
CA ASP A 136 -11.60 -19.78 -5.01
C ASP A 136 -12.02 -20.64 -3.79
N GLU A 137 -12.31 -21.91 -4.02
CA GLU A 137 -12.69 -22.87 -2.97
C GLU A 137 -11.62 -23.04 -1.87
N HIS A 138 -10.38 -22.67 -2.17
CA HIS A 138 -9.25 -22.68 -1.25
C HIS A 138 -8.99 -21.31 -0.62
N GLY A 139 -9.86 -20.31 -0.85
CA GLY A 139 -9.78 -18.98 -0.27
C GLY A 139 -8.69 -18.09 -0.86
N TYR A 140 -8.20 -18.39 -2.08
CA TYR A 140 -7.19 -17.59 -2.78
C TYR A 140 -7.78 -16.79 -3.94
N LEU A 141 -7.09 -15.70 -4.28
CA LEU A 141 -7.40 -14.86 -5.43
C LEU A 141 -6.18 -14.79 -6.35
N ARG A 142 -6.35 -15.18 -7.62
CA ARG A 142 -5.26 -15.34 -8.61
C ARG A 142 -5.53 -14.62 -9.94
N SER A 143 -6.49 -13.70 -9.94
CA SER A 143 -6.86 -12.92 -11.13
C SER A 143 -6.88 -11.44 -10.77
N ALA A 144 -6.09 -10.63 -11.49
CA ALA A 144 -6.10 -9.18 -11.37
C ALA A 144 -7.46 -8.59 -11.76
N ASN A 145 -8.10 -9.13 -12.81
CA ASN A 145 -9.45 -8.74 -13.22
C ASN A 145 -10.46 -8.99 -12.11
N SER A 146 -10.40 -10.16 -11.47
CA SER A 146 -11.27 -10.51 -10.35
C SER A 146 -11.01 -9.62 -9.14
N TYR A 147 -9.74 -9.26 -8.87
CA TYR A 147 -9.39 -8.29 -7.83
C TYR A 147 -9.96 -6.90 -8.10
N VAL A 148 -9.88 -6.40 -9.34
CA VAL A 148 -10.46 -5.10 -9.71
C VAL A 148 -11.98 -5.14 -9.59
N ASN A 149 -12.63 -6.18 -10.10
CA ASN A 149 -14.09 -6.36 -9.98
C ASN A 149 -14.51 -6.41 -8.51
N MET A 150 -13.77 -7.11 -7.65
CA MET A 150 -13.97 -7.12 -6.20
C MET A 150 -13.92 -5.71 -5.61
N LEU A 151 -12.88 -4.91 -5.93
CA LEU A 151 -12.77 -3.53 -5.42
C LEU A 151 -13.91 -2.63 -5.93
N LEU A 152 -14.31 -2.80 -7.19
CA LEU A 152 -15.42 -2.07 -7.77
C LEU A 152 -16.75 -2.42 -7.08
N ASP A 153 -17.00 -3.69 -6.80
CA ASP A 153 -18.21 -4.13 -6.10
C ASP A 153 -18.21 -3.69 -4.64
N VAL A 154 -17.06 -3.72 -3.97
CA VAL A 154 -16.88 -3.15 -2.62
C VAL A 154 -17.23 -1.66 -2.63
N GLY A 155 -16.66 -0.89 -3.56
CA GLY A 155 -16.94 0.55 -3.68
C GLY A 155 -18.39 0.84 -4.05
N TYR A 156 -18.99 0.03 -4.92
CA TYR A 156 -20.41 0.12 -5.29
C TYR A 156 -21.30 -0.16 -4.07
N SER A 157 -21.04 -1.23 -3.32
CA SER A 157 -21.79 -1.56 -2.11
C SER A 157 -21.70 -0.45 -1.07
N ALA A 158 -20.51 0.10 -0.84
CA ALA A 158 -20.29 1.22 0.05
C ALA A 158 -21.11 2.46 -0.35
N PHE A 159 -21.18 2.78 -1.65
CA PHE A 159 -21.97 3.88 -2.17
C PHE A 159 -23.48 3.72 -1.86
N PHE A 160 -24.04 2.52 -1.97
CA PHE A 160 -25.46 2.30 -1.68
C PHE A 160 -25.80 2.13 -0.20
N LYS A 161 -24.90 1.52 0.57
CA LYS A 161 -25.13 1.27 2.01
C LYS A 161 -24.80 2.49 2.87
N SER A 162 -23.93 3.38 2.42
CA SER A 162 -23.51 4.54 3.22
C SER A 162 -24.64 5.57 3.34
N ARG A 163 -24.89 6.02 4.58
CA ARG A 163 -25.95 6.97 4.92
C ARG A 163 -25.74 8.37 4.33
N ASN A 164 -24.49 8.74 4.06
CA ASN A 164 -24.08 10.06 3.58
C ASN A 164 -23.30 9.99 2.26
N ALA A 165 -23.56 8.98 1.43
CA ALA A 165 -22.84 8.78 0.17
C ALA A 165 -22.99 9.96 -0.81
N VAL A 166 -24.10 10.70 -0.74
CA VAL A 166 -24.44 11.78 -1.67
C VAL A 166 -25.01 12.98 -0.93
N GLN A 167 -24.76 14.18 -1.46
CA GLN A 167 -25.44 15.40 -1.00
C GLN A 167 -26.88 15.42 -1.51
N VAL A 168 -27.76 16.11 -0.78
CA VAL A 168 -29.17 16.29 -1.16
C VAL A 168 -29.24 16.95 -2.54
N GLY A 169 -30.00 16.36 -3.46
CA GLY A 169 -30.16 16.83 -4.83
C GLY A 169 -29.12 16.30 -5.83
N MET A 170 -28.05 15.63 -5.37
CA MET A 170 -26.98 15.11 -6.24
C MET A 170 -27.08 13.60 -6.51
N GLY A 171 -28.12 12.91 -6.03
CA GLY A 171 -28.23 11.46 -6.13
C GLY A 171 -28.17 10.91 -7.56
N ARG A 172 -28.87 11.55 -8.51
CA ARG A 172 -28.87 11.15 -9.93
C ARG A 172 -27.47 11.24 -10.53
N ASP A 173 -26.81 12.37 -10.33
CA ASP A 173 -25.48 12.63 -10.89
C ASP A 173 -24.44 11.71 -10.26
N ALA A 174 -24.53 11.48 -8.95
CA ALA A 174 -23.64 10.58 -8.24
C ALA A 174 -23.76 9.13 -8.74
N VAL A 175 -24.99 8.61 -8.92
CA VAL A 175 -25.22 7.27 -9.51
C VAL A 175 -24.69 7.21 -10.95
N TYR A 176 -24.95 8.26 -11.74
CA TYR A 176 -24.47 8.33 -13.13
C TYR A 176 -22.93 8.31 -13.21
N HIS A 177 -22.26 9.14 -12.41
CA HIS A 177 -20.79 9.17 -12.37
C HIS A 177 -20.20 7.87 -11.80
N GLN A 178 -20.84 7.25 -10.82
CA GLN A 178 -20.41 5.95 -10.29
C GLN A 178 -20.51 4.86 -11.36
N HIS A 179 -21.57 4.86 -12.16
CA HIS A 179 -21.72 3.94 -13.29
C HIS A 179 -20.66 4.18 -14.38
N LEU A 180 -20.38 5.44 -14.72
CA LEU A 180 -19.33 5.79 -15.66
C LEU A 180 -17.95 5.35 -15.17
N PHE A 181 -17.63 5.61 -13.89
CA PHE A 181 -16.38 5.17 -13.28
C PHE A 181 -16.22 3.66 -13.37
N TYR A 182 -17.25 2.89 -13.01
CA TYR A 182 -17.22 1.42 -13.12
C TYR A 182 -16.91 0.95 -14.55
N ARG A 183 -17.52 1.59 -15.56
CA ARG A 183 -17.27 1.25 -16.97
C ARG A 183 -15.86 1.59 -17.43
N HIS A 184 -15.33 2.74 -17.02
CA HIS A 184 -13.99 3.17 -17.42
C HIS A 184 -12.89 2.42 -16.68
N ALA A 185 -13.07 2.15 -15.39
CA ALA A 185 -12.10 1.41 -14.58
C ALA A 185 -11.79 0.02 -15.18
N LYS A 186 -12.79 -0.66 -15.73
CA LYS A 186 -12.58 -1.95 -16.43
C LYS A 186 -11.74 -1.85 -17.70
N GLN A 187 -11.67 -0.68 -18.33
CA GLN A 187 -10.87 -0.44 -19.53
C GLN A 187 -9.41 -0.15 -19.21
N TRP A 188 -9.10 0.21 -17.96
CA TRP A 188 -7.73 0.51 -17.51
C TRP A 188 -6.96 -0.75 -17.11
N ILE A 189 -7.63 -1.90 -17.05
CA ILE A 189 -7.00 -3.16 -16.68
C ILE A 189 -6.32 -3.75 -17.90
N ASP A 190 -5.04 -4.05 -17.76
CA ASP A 190 -4.32 -4.87 -18.75
C ASP A 190 -4.70 -6.34 -18.57
N ALA A 191 -5.36 -6.90 -19.59
CA ALA A 191 -5.81 -8.29 -19.60
C ALA A 191 -4.64 -9.28 -19.68
N GLU A 192 -3.49 -8.88 -20.23
CA GLU A 192 -2.29 -9.73 -20.31
C GLU A 192 -1.67 -9.95 -18.93
N LEU A 193 -1.96 -9.06 -17.97
CA LEU A 193 -1.48 -9.13 -16.59
C LEU A 193 -2.50 -9.76 -15.63
N ASP A 194 -3.54 -10.44 -16.13
CA ASP A 194 -4.59 -11.02 -15.27
C ASP A 194 -4.02 -12.09 -14.32
N SER A 195 -3.10 -12.91 -14.81
CA SER A 195 -2.46 -13.97 -14.00
C SER A 195 -1.23 -13.50 -13.22
N GLY A 196 -1.00 -12.19 -13.15
CA GLY A 196 0.13 -11.57 -12.46
C GLY A 196 1.08 -10.82 -13.41
N PRO A 197 2.24 -10.36 -12.90
CA PRO A 197 2.78 -10.67 -11.58
C PRO A 197 1.97 -10.05 -10.43
N PHE A 198 2.00 -10.72 -9.28
CA PHE A 198 1.45 -10.21 -8.02
C PHE A 198 2.59 -9.80 -7.10
N VAL A 199 2.54 -8.57 -6.58
CA VAL A 199 3.68 -7.94 -5.88
C VAL A 199 3.29 -7.42 -4.51
N LEU A 200 4.26 -7.37 -3.60
CA LEU A 200 4.06 -6.83 -2.25
C LEU A 200 4.00 -5.30 -2.27
N VAL A 201 2.96 -4.75 -1.65
CA VAL A 201 2.88 -3.33 -1.29
C VAL A 201 2.93 -3.16 0.22
N HIS A 202 3.48 -2.02 0.66
CA HIS A 202 3.46 -1.60 2.06
C HIS A 202 2.03 -1.39 2.59
N GLY A 203 1.13 -0.92 1.73
CA GLY A 203 -0.29 -0.72 2.04
C GLY A 203 -0.64 0.63 2.68
N ASP A 204 0.30 1.26 3.38
CA ASP A 204 0.17 2.64 3.92
C ASP A 204 1.49 3.44 3.82
N LEU A 205 2.11 3.46 2.64
CA LEU A 205 3.41 4.14 2.47
C LEU A 205 3.21 5.65 2.28
N HIS A 206 3.26 6.41 3.37
CA HIS A 206 3.16 7.87 3.40
C HIS A 206 4.26 8.49 4.28
N PRO A 207 4.64 9.77 4.11
CA PRO A 207 5.66 10.46 4.90
C PRO A 207 5.68 10.17 6.41
N SER A 208 4.52 10.09 7.06
CA SER A 208 4.41 9.79 8.49
C SER A 208 4.95 8.41 8.89
N ASN A 209 5.04 7.49 7.93
CA ASN A 209 5.59 6.14 8.10
C ASN A 209 7.04 6.03 7.60
N LEU A 210 7.68 7.14 7.26
CA LEU A 210 9.08 7.21 6.82
C LEU A 210 9.92 8.00 7.82
N MET A 211 11.01 7.42 8.28
CA MET A 211 12.04 8.11 9.05
C MET A 211 13.22 8.47 8.16
N VAL A 212 13.72 9.68 8.32
CA VAL A 212 14.86 10.21 7.55
C VAL A 212 15.97 10.74 8.45
N ASP A 213 17.21 10.60 7.97
CA ASP A 213 18.38 11.20 8.61
C ASP A 213 18.54 12.70 8.28
N GLU A 214 19.62 13.32 8.76
CA GLU A 214 19.94 14.72 8.50
C GLU A 214 20.06 15.06 7.00
N LYS A 215 20.47 14.08 6.18
CA LYS A 215 20.63 14.20 4.72
C LYS A 215 19.34 13.85 3.95
N LYS A 216 18.23 13.63 4.67
CA LYS A 216 16.91 13.24 4.13
C LYS A 216 16.90 11.86 3.46
N ARG A 217 17.86 10.99 3.78
CA ARG A 217 17.85 9.59 3.35
C ARG A 217 16.93 8.79 4.25
N ILE A 218 16.20 7.82 3.69
CA ILE A 218 15.27 7.00 4.46
C ILE A 218 16.09 6.00 5.31
N VAL A 219 15.91 6.05 6.61
CA VAL A 219 16.54 5.18 7.61
C VAL A 219 15.54 4.27 8.33
N GLY A 220 14.25 4.43 8.05
CA GLY A 220 13.18 3.63 8.63
C GLY A 220 11.91 3.66 7.78
N VAL A 221 11.34 2.49 7.51
CA VAL A 221 9.98 2.32 6.99
C VAL A 221 9.15 1.64 8.07
N LEU A 222 8.19 2.40 8.61
CA LEU A 222 7.35 2.04 9.73
C LEU A 222 5.99 1.52 9.25
N ASP A 223 5.26 0.90 10.17
CA ASP A 223 3.84 0.58 10.00
C ASP A 223 3.46 -0.34 8.81
N TRP A 224 4.02 -1.55 8.82
CA TRP A 224 3.77 -2.57 7.79
C TRP A 224 2.47 -3.38 8.02
N GLU A 225 1.59 -2.93 8.91
CA GLU A 225 0.42 -3.71 9.33
C GLU A 225 -0.60 -3.94 8.18
N TRP A 226 -0.62 -3.04 7.20
CA TRP A 226 -1.50 -3.08 6.02
C TRP A 226 -0.83 -3.65 4.77
N SER A 227 0.36 -4.22 4.93
CA SER A 227 1.11 -4.82 3.83
C SER A 227 0.37 -6.03 3.25
N ARG A 228 0.36 -6.11 1.92
CA ARG A 228 -0.40 -7.12 1.20
C ARG A 228 0.15 -7.30 -0.21
N VAL A 229 -0.11 -8.45 -0.80
CA VAL A 229 0.17 -8.73 -2.19
C VAL A 229 -1.01 -8.26 -3.04
N VAL A 230 -0.72 -7.56 -4.13
CA VAL A 230 -1.69 -6.99 -5.09
C VAL A 230 -1.26 -7.27 -6.53
N PRO A 231 -2.15 -7.15 -7.53
CA PRO A 231 -1.70 -7.11 -8.92
C PRO A 231 -0.70 -5.98 -9.16
N VAL A 232 0.30 -6.22 -10.01
CA VAL A 232 1.35 -5.22 -10.32
C VAL A 232 0.80 -3.87 -10.78
N GLN A 233 -0.36 -3.85 -11.43
CA GLN A 233 -1.06 -2.61 -11.85
C GLN A 233 -1.46 -1.71 -10.67
N PHE A 234 -1.47 -2.22 -9.44
CA PHE A 234 -1.69 -1.46 -8.20
C PHE A 234 -0.40 -1.06 -7.49
N PHE A 235 0.77 -1.39 -8.05
CA PHE A 235 2.08 -0.95 -7.60
C PHE A 235 2.38 0.45 -8.14
N VAL A 236 1.67 1.45 -7.62
CA VAL A 236 1.72 2.83 -8.11
C VAL A 236 2.80 3.65 -7.42
N PRO A 237 3.39 4.66 -8.10
CA PRO A 237 4.37 5.55 -7.49
C PRO A 237 3.75 6.37 -6.33
N PRO A 238 4.58 6.91 -5.43
CA PRO A 238 4.08 7.69 -4.31
C PRO A 238 3.41 8.98 -4.79
N LEU A 239 2.08 9.06 -4.68
CA LEU A 239 1.34 10.26 -5.12
C LEU A 239 1.69 11.50 -4.28
N TRP A 240 2.16 11.30 -3.05
CA TRP A 240 2.53 12.35 -2.11
C TRP A 240 3.91 13.00 -2.39
N LEU A 241 4.60 12.68 -3.49
CA LEU A 241 5.92 13.27 -3.81
C LEU A 241 5.92 14.82 -3.82
N THR A 242 4.77 15.44 -4.06
CA THR A 242 4.58 16.91 -4.02
C THR A 242 4.06 17.45 -2.69
N GLY A 243 3.86 16.59 -1.69
CA GLY A 243 3.23 16.93 -0.41
C GLY A 243 1.71 17.17 -0.48
N ARG A 244 1.11 17.00 -1.67
CA ARG A 244 -0.32 17.24 -1.91
C ARG A 244 -1.15 15.99 -1.64
N SER A 245 -2.38 16.19 -1.17
CA SER A 245 -3.37 15.11 -1.06
C SER A 245 -3.81 14.63 -2.44
N THR A 246 -4.34 13.41 -2.50
CA THR A 246 -4.92 12.83 -3.73
C THR A 246 -6.04 13.70 -4.29
N VAL A 247 -6.87 14.30 -3.43
CA VAL A 247 -7.93 15.25 -3.82
C VAL A 247 -7.33 16.50 -4.49
N ALA A 248 -6.25 17.05 -3.95
CA ALA A 248 -5.57 18.19 -4.55
C ALA A 248 -4.87 17.84 -5.88
N LEU A 249 -4.38 16.60 -6.02
CA LEU A 249 -3.77 16.09 -7.24
C LEU A 249 -4.77 15.87 -8.38
N ALA A 250 -6.05 15.63 -8.08
CA ALA A 250 -7.08 15.38 -9.08
C ALA A 250 -7.33 16.56 -10.04
N GLY A 251 -6.88 17.78 -9.70
CA GLY A 251 -6.98 18.93 -10.60
C GLY A 251 -5.99 18.84 -11.77
N HIS A 252 -6.48 19.04 -13.01
CA HIS A 252 -5.70 18.91 -14.26
C HIS A 252 -4.28 19.51 -14.19
N ASN A 253 -4.15 20.78 -13.83
CA ASN A 253 -2.84 21.45 -13.80
C ASN A 253 -1.92 20.88 -12.71
N THR A 254 -2.49 20.46 -11.59
CA THR A 254 -1.72 19.86 -10.49
C THR A 254 -1.23 18.48 -10.89
N TRP A 255 -2.09 17.68 -11.54
CA TRP A 255 -1.72 16.39 -12.11
C TRP A 255 -0.60 16.52 -13.15
N GLN A 256 -0.73 17.45 -14.10
CA GLN A 256 0.30 17.69 -15.12
C GLN A 256 1.64 18.10 -14.50
N LEU A 257 1.64 18.94 -13.46
CA LEU A 257 2.86 19.30 -12.73
C LEU A 257 3.46 18.12 -11.95
N PHE A 258 2.62 17.28 -11.35
CA PHE A 258 3.06 16.05 -10.70
C PHE A 258 3.77 15.14 -11.71
N LEU A 259 3.15 14.86 -12.85
CA LEU A 259 3.71 14.01 -13.90
C LEU A 259 5.03 14.58 -14.45
N SER A 260 4.99 15.82 -14.94
CA SER A 260 6.13 16.41 -15.66
C SER A 260 7.34 16.75 -14.78
N ARG A 261 7.14 16.93 -13.46
CA ARG A 261 8.22 17.31 -12.53
C ARG A 261 8.50 16.25 -11.48
N ALA A 262 7.53 15.98 -10.61
CA ALA A 262 7.78 15.16 -9.42
C ALA A 262 7.97 13.69 -9.79
N LEU A 263 7.05 13.12 -10.58
CA LEU A 263 7.13 11.75 -11.03
C LEU A 263 8.28 11.56 -12.01
N ASN A 264 8.43 12.42 -13.02
CA ASN A 264 9.56 12.34 -13.97
C ASN A 264 10.92 12.39 -13.25
N GLY A 265 11.11 13.32 -12.30
CA GLY A 265 12.34 13.38 -11.51
C GLY A 265 12.57 12.13 -10.66
N PHE A 266 11.51 11.55 -10.09
CA PHE A 266 11.60 10.28 -9.37
C PHE A 266 11.96 9.10 -10.29
N LEU A 267 11.29 8.98 -11.45
CA LEU A 267 11.53 7.92 -12.43
C LEU A 267 12.95 7.98 -13.01
N SER A 268 13.48 9.17 -13.28
CA SER A 268 14.85 9.33 -13.74
C SER A 268 15.89 8.80 -12.74
N ILE A 269 15.68 9.08 -11.44
CA ILE A 269 16.53 8.52 -10.37
C ILE A 269 16.33 7.01 -10.28
N LEU A 270 15.08 6.55 -10.32
CA LEU A 270 14.74 5.13 -10.25
C LEU A 270 15.40 4.33 -11.37
N GLU A 271 15.33 4.81 -12.61
CA GLU A 271 15.96 4.18 -13.78
C GLU A 271 17.48 4.06 -13.61
N SER A 272 18.15 5.13 -13.13
CA SER A 272 19.59 5.09 -12.84
C SER A 272 19.91 4.06 -11.75
N ARG A 273 19.16 4.07 -10.64
CA ARG A 273 19.37 3.14 -9.53
C ARG A 273 19.12 1.69 -9.92
N GLU A 274 18.10 1.45 -10.73
CA GLU A 274 17.78 0.11 -11.20
C GLU A 274 18.88 -0.46 -12.11
N MET A 275 19.42 0.38 -12.99
CA MET A 275 20.58 0.03 -13.81
C MET A 275 21.83 -0.24 -12.96
N ASP A 276 22.13 0.61 -11.97
CA ASP A 276 23.31 0.46 -11.12
C ASP A 276 23.28 -0.83 -10.30
N VAL A 277 22.10 -1.18 -9.76
CA VAL A 277 21.97 -2.30 -8.81
C VAL A 277 21.66 -3.63 -9.51
N PHE A 278 20.85 -3.60 -10.59
CA PHE A 278 20.33 -4.82 -11.23
C PHE A 278 20.68 -4.93 -12.72
N SER A 279 21.35 -3.93 -13.32
CA SER A 279 21.72 -3.91 -14.75
C SER A 279 20.52 -4.10 -15.68
N ASN A 280 19.33 -3.64 -15.26
CA ASN A 280 18.10 -3.66 -16.05
C ASN A 280 17.20 -2.45 -15.73
N GLN A 281 16.10 -2.32 -16.48
CA GLN A 281 15.12 -1.23 -16.37
C GLN A 281 13.71 -1.83 -16.30
N MET A 282 13.49 -2.66 -15.28
CA MET A 282 12.24 -3.39 -15.09
C MET A 282 11.13 -2.45 -14.62
N LEU A 283 11.27 -1.84 -13.45
CA LEU A 283 10.25 -0.98 -12.86
C LEU A 283 10.15 0.37 -13.56
N SER A 284 11.25 0.92 -14.11
CA SER A 284 11.20 2.23 -14.76
C SER A 284 10.45 2.24 -16.10
N ARG A 285 10.14 1.07 -16.67
CA ARG A 285 9.44 0.90 -17.96
C ARG A 285 8.01 0.40 -17.85
N GLU A 286 7.56 0.07 -16.64
CA GLU A 286 6.18 -0.32 -16.31
C GLU A 286 5.31 0.92 -16.02
#